data_AF-A0A4R2IR44-F1
#
_entry.id   AF-A0A4R2IR44-F1
#
_cell.length_a   1.000
_cell.length_b   1.000
_cell.length_c   1.000
_cell.angle_alpha   90.00
_cell.angle_beta   90.00
_cell.angle_gamma   90.00
#
_symmetry.space_group_name_H-M   'P 1'
#
loop_
_entity.id
_entity.type
_entity.pdbx_description
1 polymer ?
#
loop_
_entity_poly.entity_id
_entity_poly.type
_entity_poly.pdbx_seq_one_letter_code
_entity_poly.pdbx_strand_id
1 'polypeptide(L)'
;MTGQLPAVPPGPADLTHPRRALARLALSSAYREAADFAAGGVPTVSDDYGVPYEYVDHAARLLAMAQDVLARSVVYARERGGRWVDIADALDTTIEQARDQYAAVVDQWEDALDRPWERPGRFLASRLPGGTTEPVETAAELDDWCQGHMEKNSGTRHNARHDGIEDRMVSANLPSHTPVTEINSLTRTAAYLARRGCHATEAELEAYEARRKAMLNKLGQLPT
;
A
#
# COMPACT_ATOMS: atom_id res chain seq x y z
N MET A 1 28.46 5.41 -26.56
CA MET A 1 28.43 4.77 -25.24
C MET A 1 27.07 4.09 -25.05
N THR A 2 26.95 2.81 -25.41
CA THR A 2 25.79 1.99 -25.05
C THR A 2 25.93 1.61 -23.57
N GLY A 3 25.60 2.55 -22.69
CA GLY A 3 25.55 2.29 -21.25
C GLY A 3 24.44 1.27 -20.99
N GLN A 4 24.82 0.06 -20.61
CA GLN A 4 23.87 -0.98 -20.19
C GLN A 4 23.06 -0.42 -19.03
N LEU A 5 21.73 -0.41 -19.18
CA LEU A 5 20.83 0.08 -18.15
C LEU A 5 20.95 -0.80 -16.90
N PRO A 6 20.85 -0.24 -15.68
CA PRO A 6 20.94 -1.02 -14.46
C PRO A 6 19.78 -2.01 -14.38
N ALA A 7 20.06 -3.18 -13.78
CA ALA A 7 19.06 -4.22 -13.57
C ALA A 7 17.84 -3.70 -12.80
N VAL A 8 16.67 -4.28 -13.06
CA VAL A 8 15.46 -4.00 -12.29
C VAL A 8 15.66 -4.58 -10.88
N PRO A 9 15.43 -3.82 -9.80
CA PRO A 9 15.61 -4.35 -8.46
C PRO A 9 14.67 -5.54 -8.22
N PRO A 10 15.16 -6.61 -7.60
CA PRO A 10 14.32 -7.77 -7.29
C PRO A 10 13.31 -7.43 -6.20
N GLY A 11 12.15 -8.09 -6.25
CA GLY A 11 11.20 -8.08 -5.15
C GLY A 11 11.57 -9.10 -4.05
N PRO A 12 10.67 -9.28 -3.07
CA PRO A 12 9.41 -8.57 -2.91
C PRO A 12 9.58 -7.20 -2.22
N ALA A 13 8.54 -6.37 -2.25
CA ALA A 13 8.51 -5.05 -1.61
C ALA A 13 8.39 -5.08 -0.07
N ASP A 14 7.92 -6.19 0.49
CA ASP A 14 7.67 -6.37 1.92
C ASP A 14 8.96 -6.74 2.68
N LEU A 15 9.99 -5.91 2.58
CA LEU A 15 11.28 -6.18 3.24
C LEU A 15 11.23 -5.88 4.75
N THR A 16 10.63 -4.76 5.12
CA THR A 16 10.58 -4.27 6.52
C THR A 16 9.20 -4.49 7.15
N HIS A 17 8.15 -4.24 6.36
CA HIS A 17 6.76 -4.28 6.80
C HIS A 17 6.01 -5.39 6.08
N PRO A 18 5.16 -6.17 6.78
CA PRO A 18 4.35 -7.19 6.15
C PRO A 18 3.31 -6.57 5.21
N ARG A 19 2.82 -7.35 4.24
CA ARG A 19 1.82 -6.92 3.23
C ARG A 19 0.63 -6.17 3.83
N ARG A 20 0.05 -6.66 4.93
CA ARG A 20 -1.06 -5.99 5.64
C ARG A 20 -0.74 -4.56 6.08
N ALA A 21 0.51 -4.28 6.45
CA ALA A 21 0.96 -2.97 6.88
C ALA A 21 1.10 -2.04 5.66
N LEU A 22 1.71 -2.53 4.57
CA LEU A 22 1.79 -1.82 3.31
C LEU A 22 0.40 -1.50 2.74
N ALA A 23 -0.55 -2.44 2.79
CA ALA A 23 -1.92 -2.21 2.36
C ALA A 23 -2.63 -1.16 3.21
N ARG A 24 -2.44 -1.18 4.54
CA ARG A 24 -2.98 -0.14 5.43
C ARG A 24 -2.43 1.24 5.09
N LEU A 25 -1.13 1.31 4.78
CA LEU A 25 -0.45 2.55 4.43
C LEU A 25 -0.90 3.08 3.07
N ALA A 26 -1.01 2.20 2.06
CA ALA A 26 -1.57 2.53 0.75
C ALA A 26 -2.99 3.12 0.89
N LEU A 27 -3.81 2.53 1.75
CA LEU A 27 -5.14 3.01 2.05
C LEU A 27 -5.12 4.38 2.77
N SER A 28 -4.23 4.58 3.74
CA SER A 28 -4.06 5.89 4.38
C SER A 28 -3.65 6.97 3.39
N SER A 29 -2.71 6.68 2.48
CA SER A 29 -2.28 7.61 1.43
C SER A 29 -3.46 8.04 0.55
N ALA A 30 -4.27 7.07 0.11
CA ALA A 30 -5.45 7.38 -0.71
C ALA A 30 -6.51 8.19 0.06
N TYR A 31 -6.72 7.92 1.36
CA TYR A 31 -7.59 8.75 2.19
C TYR A 31 -7.07 10.19 2.29
N ARG A 32 -5.77 10.38 2.53
CA ARG A 32 -5.13 11.71 2.55
C ARG A 32 -5.36 12.43 1.23
N GLU A 33 -5.00 11.79 0.12
CA GLU A 33 -5.11 12.37 -1.22
C GLU A 33 -6.56 12.78 -1.54
N ALA A 34 -7.53 11.92 -1.25
CA ALA A 34 -8.95 12.24 -1.46
C ALA A 34 -9.44 13.39 -0.57
N ALA A 35 -9.00 13.44 0.69
CA ALA A 35 -9.35 14.50 1.62
C ALA A 35 -8.76 15.85 1.19
N ASP A 36 -7.47 15.89 0.84
CA ASP A 36 -6.80 17.10 0.36
C ASP A 36 -7.43 17.60 -0.95
N PHE A 37 -7.75 16.69 -1.87
CA PHE A 37 -8.41 17.03 -3.13
C PHE A 37 -9.81 17.61 -2.88
N ALA A 38 -10.62 16.96 -2.03
CA ALA A 38 -11.95 17.45 -1.67
C ALA A 38 -11.89 18.81 -0.96
N ALA A 39 -10.93 19.02 -0.05
CA ALA A 39 -10.75 20.28 0.65
C ALA A 39 -10.43 21.42 -0.32
N GLY A 40 -9.69 21.14 -1.40
CA GLY A 40 -9.42 22.10 -2.47
C GLY A 40 -10.67 22.59 -3.21
N GLY A 41 -11.77 21.83 -3.21
CA GLY A 41 -13.04 22.20 -3.83
C GLY A 41 -13.98 23.02 -2.93
N VAL A 42 -13.60 23.30 -1.68
CA VAL A 42 -14.45 24.03 -0.72
C VAL A 42 -14.38 25.56 -0.89
N PRO A 43 -13.20 26.19 -1.06
CA PRO A 43 -13.10 27.64 -1.18
C PRO A 43 -13.76 28.16 -2.45
N THR A 44 -14.55 29.23 -2.35
CA THR A 44 -15.20 29.90 -3.50
C THR A 44 -14.37 31.07 -4.06
N VAL A 45 -13.14 31.24 -3.58
CA VAL A 45 -12.30 32.43 -3.85
C VAL A 45 -11.81 32.52 -5.29
N SER A 46 -11.97 31.45 -6.07
CA SER A 46 -11.50 31.36 -7.45
C SER A 46 -12.62 31.10 -8.46
N ASP A 47 -13.88 31.12 -8.04
CA ASP A 47 -15.03 30.74 -8.87
C ASP A 47 -15.17 31.62 -10.11
N ASP A 48 -14.87 32.91 -9.99
CA ASP A 48 -14.94 33.88 -11.10
C ASP A 48 -13.88 33.64 -12.20
N TYR A 49 -12.85 32.83 -11.93
CA TYR A 49 -11.81 32.48 -12.89
C TYR A 49 -12.06 31.14 -13.59
N GLY A 50 -13.05 30.37 -13.14
CA GLY A 50 -13.30 29.02 -13.62
C GLY A 50 -14.12 28.96 -14.90
N VAL A 51 -14.08 27.81 -15.58
CA VAL A 51 -14.96 27.51 -16.72
C VAL A 51 -16.23 26.78 -16.26
N PRO A 52 -17.37 26.88 -16.98
CA PRO A 52 -18.66 26.37 -16.49
C PRO A 52 -18.73 24.88 -16.10
N TYR A 53 -17.82 24.04 -16.62
CA TYR A 53 -17.77 22.60 -16.37
C TYR A 53 -16.67 22.16 -15.39
N GLU A 54 -15.88 23.11 -14.87
CA GLU A 54 -14.71 22.80 -14.03
C GLU A 54 -15.09 22.05 -12.74
N TYR A 55 -16.20 22.43 -12.10
CA TYR A 55 -16.68 21.74 -10.89
C TYR A 55 -17.26 20.35 -11.19
N VAL A 56 -17.77 20.12 -12.40
CA VAL A 56 -18.22 18.79 -12.83
C VAL A 56 -16.99 17.88 -12.99
N ASP A 57 -15.93 18.38 -13.65
CA ASP A 57 -14.67 17.66 -13.79
C ASP A 57 -14.02 17.40 -12.42
N HIS A 58 -14.05 18.39 -11.52
CA HIS A 58 -13.56 18.24 -10.15
C HIS A 58 -14.34 17.16 -9.39
N ALA A 59 -15.67 17.18 -9.42
CA ALA A 59 -16.50 16.17 -8.77
C ALA A 59 -16.28 14.76 -9.36
N ALA A 60 -16.11 14.64 -10.69
CA ALA A 60 -15.81 13.37 -11.33
C ALA A 60 -14.44 12.81 -10.90
N ARG A 61 -13.43 13.67 -10.73
CA ARG A 61 -12.11 13.27 -10.20
C ARG A 61 -12.20 12.83 -8.73
N LEU A 62 -12.95 13.57 -7.90
CA LEU A 62 -13.17 13.19 -6.51
C LEU A 62 -13.86 11.81 -6.41
N LEU A 63 -14.85 11.54 -7.28
CA LEU A 63 -15.48 10.22 -7.36
C LEU A 63 -14.47 9.13 -7.73
N ALA A 64 -13.59 9.36 -8.70
CA ALA A 64 -12.54 8.41 -9.06
C ALA A 64 -11.56 8.14 -7.89
N MET A 65 -11.21 9.17 -7.12
CA MET A 65 -10.37 9.01 -5.92
C MET A 65 -11.09 8.23 -4.81
N ALA A 66 -12.38 8.47 -4.59
CA ALA A 66 -13.19 7.70 -3.66
C ALA A 66 -13.29 6.22 -4.07
N GLN A 67 -13.39 5.95 -5.37
CA GLN A 67 -13.33 4.58 -5.91
C GLN A 67 -11.98 3.91 -5.67
N ASP A 68 -10.86 4.64 -5.80
CA ASP A 68 -9.52 4.14 -5.47
C ASP A 68 -9.38 3.82 -3.96
N VAL A 69 -9.90 4.70 -3.09
CA VAL A 69 -9.98 4.44 -1.64
C VAL A 69 -10.76 3.15 -1.35
N LEU A 70 -11.89 2.93 -2.03
CA LEU A 70 -12.68 1.72 -1.88
C LEU A 70 -11.92 0.47 -2.34
N ALA A 71 -11.26 0.55 -3.49
CA ALA A 71 -10.45 -0.53 -4.04
C ALA A 71 -9.32 -0.93 -3.07
N ARG A 72 -8.61 0.05 -2.50
CA ARG A 72 -7.57 -0.17 -1.47
C ARG A 72 -8.14 -0.68 -0.14
N SER A 73 -9.36 -0.29 0.20
CA SER A 73 -10.07 -0.83 1.37
C SER A 73 -10.36 -2.33 1.21
N VAL A 74 -10.77 -2.75 0.01
CA VAL A 74 -10.96 -4.17 -0.33
C VAL A 74 -9.63 -4.93 -0.24
N VAL A 75 -8.54 -4.39 -0.80
CA VAL A 75 -7.19 -4.98 -0.67
C VAL A 75 -6.81 -5.14 0.80
N TYR A 76 -6.96 -4.09 1.61
CA TYR A 76 -6.64 -4.15 3.03
C TYR A 76 -7.52 -5.16 3.79
N ALA A 77 -8.80 -5.25 3.48
CA ALA A 77 -9.70 -6.26 4.06
C ALA A 77 -9.23 -7.68 3.72
N ARG A 78 -8.81 -7.93 2.47
CA ARG A 78 -8.27 -9.22 2.02
C ARG A 78 -6.97 -9.58 2.72
N GLU A 79 -6.06 -8.62 2.90
CA GLU A 79 -4.82 -8.79 3.67
C GLU A 79 -5.06 -9.09 5.16
N ARG A 80 -6.21 -8.67 5.68
CA ARG A 80 -6.67 -9.00 7.03
C ARG A 80 -7.39 -10.35 7.13
N GLY A 81 -7.50 -11.09 6.04
CA GLY A 81 -8.20 -12.38 5.97
C GLY A 81 -9.72 -12.26 5.80
N GLY A 82 -10.25 -11.07 5.50
CA GLY A 82 -11.68 -10.88 5.21
C GLY A 82 -12.10 -11.70 3.99
N ARG A 83 -13.27 -12.34 4.06
CA ARG A 83 -13.77 -13.19 2.97
C ARG A 83 -14.59 -12.36 1.99
N TRP A 84 -14.72 -12.85 0.76
CA TRP A 84 -15.54 -12.17 -0.27
C TRP A 84 -17.00 -11.99 0.14
N VAL A 85 -17.57 -12.91 0.92
CA VAL A 85 -18.91 -12.74 1.49
C VAL A 85 -18.99 -11.53 2.42
N ASP A 86 -18.03 -11.36 3.33
CA ASP A 86 -18.02 -10.24 4.28
C ASP A 86 -17.83 -8.89 3.55
N ILE A 87 -17.06 -8.89 2.45
CA ILE A 87 -16.86 -7.72 1.60
C ILE A 87 -18.13 -7.39 0.81
N ALA A 88 -18.78 -8.39 0.20
CA ALA A 88 -20.01 -8.20 -0.55
C ALA A 88 -21.13 -7.67 0.34
N ASP A 89 -21.29 -8.23 1.54
CA ASP A 89 -22.24 -7.76 2.55
C ASP A 89 -21.98 -6.29 2.93
N ALA A 90 -20.71 -5.90 3.13
CA ALA A 90 -20.34 -4.52 3.45
C ALA A 90 -20.58 -3.51 2.30
N LEU A 91 -20.61 -4.00 1.06
CA LEU A 91 -20.85 -3.22 -0.16
C LEU A 91 -22.31 -3.25 -0.63
N ASP A 92 -23.19 -3.98 0.08
CA ASP A 92 -24.58 -4.23 -0.32
C ASP A 92 -24.69 -4.77 -1.75
N THR A 93 -23.89 -5.79 -2.07
CA THR A 93 -23.78 -6.40 -3.41
C THR A 93 -23.68 -7.92 -3.32
N THR A 94 -23.68 -8.64 -4.44
CA THR A 94 -23.46 -10.10 -4.42
C THR A 94 -21.97 -10.45 -4.37
N ILE A 95 -21.66 -11.68 -3.95
CA ILE A 95 -20.28 -12.20 -3.92
C ILE A 95 -19.67 -12.15 -5.32
N GLU A 96 -20.44 -12.51 -6.35
CA GLU A 96 -20.02 -12.51 -7.75
C GLU A 96 -19.69 -11.08 -8.20
N GLN A 97 -20.57 -10.11 -7.93
CA GLN A 97 -20.35 -8.71 -8.29
C GLN A 97 -19.10 -8.13 -7.60
N ALA A 98 -18.92 -8.38 -6.30
CA ALA A 98 -17.73 -7.93 -5.58
C ALA A 98 -16.44 -8.57 -6.14
N ARG A 99 -16.48 -9.85 -6.51
CA ARG A 99 -15.32 -10.54 -7.11
C ARG A 99 -15.02 -10.02 -8.51
N ASP A 100 -16.03 -9.90 -9.35
CA ASP A 100 -15.88 -9.39 -10.72
C ASP A 100 -15.28 -7.97 -10.71
N GLN A 101 -15.68 -7.15 -9.75
CA GLN A 101 -15.19 -5.78 -9.63
C GLN A 101 -13.78 -5.68 -9.03
N TYR A 102 -13.45 -6.47 -7.99
CA TYR A 102 -12.25 -6.22 -7.19
C TYR A 102 -11.20 -7.34 -7.20
N ALA A 103 -11.48 -8.53 -7.71
CA ALA A 103 -10.49 -9.62 -7.72
C ALA A 103 -9.23 -9.24 -8.50
N ALA A 104 -9.39 -8.58 -9.66
CA ALA A 104 -8.26 -8.11 -10.46
C ALA A 104 -7.39 -7.09 -9.71
N VAL A 105 -7.98 -6.21 -8.90
CA VAL A 105 -7.24 -5.24 -8.08
C VAL A 105 -6.43 -5.96 -7.00
N VAL A 106 -7.02 -6.96 -6.35
CA VAL A 106 -6.32 -7.78 -5.35
C VAL A 106 -5.16 -8.52 -5.99
N ASP A 107 -5.37 -9.16 -7.15
CA ASP A 107 -4.31 -9.88 -7.87
C ASP A 107 -3.17 -8.95 -8.32
N GLN A 108 -3.50 -7.76 -8.81
CA GLN A 108 -2.53 -6.73 -9.17
C GLN A 108 -1.70 -6.28 -7.96
N TRP A 109 -2.32 -6.11 -6.80
CA TRP A 109 -1.61 -5.80 -5.56
C TRP A 109 -0.63 -6.91 -5.18
N GLU A 110 -1.05 -8.18 -5.23
CA GLU A 110 -0.16 -9.30 -4.90
C GLU A 110 1.05 -9.37 -5.85
N ASP A 111 0.81 -9.22 -7.15
CA ASP A 111 1.84 -9.25 -8.17
C ASP A 111 2.79 -8.04 -8.08
N ALA A 112 2.26 -6.84 -7.80
CA ALA A 112 3.08 -5.65 -7.57
C ALA A 112 3.99 -5.82 -6.34
N LEU A 113 3.52 -6.49 -5.28
CA LEU A 113 4.37 -6.76 -4.11
C LEU A 113 5.48 -7.76 -4.41
N ASP A 114 5.23 -8.79 -5.22
CA ASP A 114 6.26 -9.76 -5.61
C ASP A 114 7.23 -9.19 -6.66
N ARG A 115 6.76 -8.25 -7.50
CA ARG A 115 7.54 -7.54 -8.50
C ARG A 115 7.24 -6.04 -8.44
N PRO A 116 7.90 -5.30 -7.52
CA PRO A 116 7.61 -3.88 -7.29
C PRO A 116 8.05 -2.94 -8.39
N TRP A 117 8.94 -3.37 -9.26
CA TRP A 117 9.56 -2.50 -10.25
C TRP A 117 9.37 -3.04 -11.66
N GLU A 118 9.10 -2.13 -12.58
CA GLU A 118 9.15 -2.38 -14.02
C GLU A 118 9.98 -1.32 -14.72
N ARG A 119 10.42 -1.65 -15.93
CA ARG A 119 11.19 -0.74 -16.77
C ARG A 119 10.55 -0.64 -18.15
N PRO A 120 9.48 0.18 -18.33
CA PRO A 120 8.95 0.51 -19.64
C PRO A 120 9.94 1.45 -20.35
N GLY A 121 10.88 0.87 -21.10
CA GLY A 121 11.90 1.62 -21.83
C GLY A 121 13.09 2.03 -20.96
N ARG A 122 13.33 3.34 -20.78
CA ARG A 122 14.55 3.84 -20.13
C ARG A 122 14.39 4.04 -18.61
N PHE A 123 13.18 4.31 -18.15
CA PHE A 123 12.90 4.67 -16.75
C PHE A 123 12.45 3.47 -15.93
N LEU A 124 12.89 3.41 -14.68
CA LEU A 124 12.39 2.47 -13.69
C LEU A 124 11.11 3.07 -13.07
N ALA A 125 10.02 2.33 -13.10
CA ALA A 125 8.74 2.73 -12.54
C ALA A 125 8.33 1.78 -11.41
N SER A 126 7.76 2.34 -10.34
CA SER A 126 7.14 1.58 -9.28
C SER A 126 5.79 1.06 -9.74
N ARG A 127 5.53 -0.23 -9.51
CA ARG A 127 4.23 -0.88 -9.67
C ARG A 127 3.42 -0.85 -8.37
N LEU A 128 4.06 -0.46 -7.28
CA LEU A 128 3.44 -0.40 -5.98
C LEU A 128 2.47 0.78 -5.92
N PRO A 129 1.31 0.63 -5.26
CA PRO A 129 0.40 1.75 -5.03
C PRO A 129 1.07 2.92 -4.30
N GLY A 130 0.55 4.13 -4.54
CA GLY A 130 0.98 5.34 -3.84
C GLY A 130 1.05 5.14 -2.33
N GLY A 131 2.13 5.63 -1.72
CA GLY A 131 2.42 5.51 -0.30
C GLY A 131 3.11 4.22 0.17
N THR A 132 3.52 3.33 -0.74
CA THR A 132 4.16 2.05 -0.33
C THR A 132 5.58 1.84 -0.81
N THR A 133 6.08 2.69 -1.73
CA THR A 133 7.47 2.64 -2.20
C THR A 133 8.46 2.98 -1.08
N GLU A 134 8.17 4.03 -0.31
CA GLU A 134 8.96 4.49 0.84
C GLU A 134 8.08 4.51 2.09
N PRO A 135 7.81 3.34 2.70
CA PRO A 135 6.75 3.21 3.70
C PRO A 135 7.04 3.98 5.00
N VAL A 136 8.31 4.13 5.37
CA VAL A 136 8.70 4.88 6.58
C VAL A 136 8.49 6.37 6.38
N GLU A 137 8.94 6.92 5.25
CA GLU A 137 8.75 8.34 4.90
C GLU A 137 7.27 8.66 4.74
N THR A 138 6.52 7.83 4.01
CA THR A 138 5.07 8.00 3.85
C THR A 138 4.34 7.98 5.20
N ALA A 139 4.72 7.08 6.12
CA ALA A 139 4.09 7.03 7.43
C ALA A 139 4.34 8.32 8.24
N ALA A 140 5.55 8.88 8.17
CA ALA A 140 5.88 10.15 8.82
C ALA A 140 5.11 11.33 8.20
N GLU A 141 5.00 11.41 6.87
CA GLU A 141 4.17 12.43 6.22
C GLU A 141 2.69 12.34 6.64
N LEU A 142 2.18 11.12 6.81
CA LEU A 142 0.81 10.90 7.27
C LEU A 142 0.64 11.25 8.76
N ASP A 143 1.67 11.08 9.59
CA ASP A 143 1.67 11.56 10.97
C ASP A 143 1.53 13.08 11.01
N ASP A 144 2.32 13.80 10.21
CA ASP A 144 2.24 15.26 10.07
C ASP A 144 0.87 15.70 9.55
N TRP A 145 0.32 14.99 8.56
CA TRP A 145 -1.01 15.27 8.05
C TRP A 145 -2.07 15.13 9.14
N CYS A 146 -2.04 14.05 9.94
CA CYS A 146 -2.96 13.85 11.06
C CYS A 146 -2.80 14.94 12.14
N GLN A 147 -1.60 15.47 12.35
CA GLN A 147 -1.37 16.58 13.26
C GLN A 147 -2.02 17.89 12.78
N GLY A 148 -1.98 18.15 11.48
CA GLY A 148 -2.55 19.37 10.87
C GLY A 148 -4.07 19.33 10.65
N HIS A 149 -4.63 18.16 10.32
CA HIS A 149 -5.99 18.07 9.79
C HIS A 149 -7.01 17.44 10.73
N MET A 150 -6.57 16.71 11.77
CA MET A 150 -7.50 16.12 12.72
C MET A 150 -7.90 17.10 13.81
N GLU A 151 -9.21 17.19 14.09
CA GLU A 151 -9.71 18.00 15.19
C GLU A 151 -9.10 17.56 16.52
N LYS A 152 -8.72 18.55 17.34
CA LYS A 152 -8.04 18.35 18.64
C LYS A 152 -8.82 17.46 19.61
N ASN A 153 -10.14 17.46 19.49
CA ASN A 153 -11.08 16.72 20.35
C ASN A 153 -11.72 15.51 19.66
N SER A 154 -11.23 15.12 18.48
CA SER A 154 -11.69 13.89 17.83
C SER A 154 -11.36 12.67 18.71
N GLY A 155 -12.27 11.69 18.76
CA GLY A 155 -12.08 10.47 19.55
C GLY A 155 -10.80 9.72 19.18
N THR A 156 -10.44 9.69 17.90
CA THR A 156 -9.20 9.08 17.42
C THR A 156 -7.96 9.76 18.02
N ARG A 157 -7.91 11.10 18.02
CA ARG A 157 -6.79 11.84 18.62
C ARG A 157 -6.75 11.71 20.14
N HIS A 158 -7.92 11.66 20.79
CA HIS A 158 -8.01 11.39 22.23
C HIS A 158 -7.37 10.04 22.58
N ASN A 159 -7.69 8.98 21.84
CA ASN A 159 -7.10 7.66 22.03
C ASN A 159 -5.58 7.68 21.78
N ALA A 160 -5.14 8.32 20.69
CA ALA A 160 -3.70 8.44 20.41
C ALA A 160 -2.92 9.18 21.51
N ARG A 161 -3.52 10.22 22.12
CA ARG A 161 -2.92 10.91 23.26
C ARG A 161 -2.84 10.02 24.50
N HIS A 162 -3.92 9.29 24.79
CA HIS A 162 -3.94 8.33 25.89
C HIS A 162 -2.81 7.29 25.74
N ASP A 163 -2.55 6.85 24.51
CA ASP A 163 -1.53 5.85 24.20
C ASP A 163 -0.11 6.45 24.00
N GLY A 164 0.06 7.78 24.13
CA GLY A 164 1.36 8.45 23.99
C GLY A 164 1.93 8.43 22.55
N ILE A 165 1.06 8.46 21.56
CA ILE A 165 1.38 8.39 20.12
C ILE A 165 0.67 9.48 19.29
N GLU A 166 0.23 10.58 19.92
CA GLU A 166 -0.50 11.66 19.24
C GLU A 166 0.30 12.30 18.10
N ASP A 167 1.64 12.33 18.20
CA ASP A 167 2.57 12.85 17.19
C ASP A 167 2.92 11.82 16.09
N ARG A 168 2.51 10.56 16.24
CA ARG A 168 2.91 9.43 15.37
C ARG A 168 1.79 8.40 15.18
N MET A 169 0.58 8.88 14.92
CA MET A 169 -0.65 8.08 14.87
C MET A 169 -0.63 6.96 13.83
N VAL A 170 0.11 7.13 12.74
CA VAL A 170 0.29 6.16 11.66
C VAL A 170 1.56 5.35 11.89
N SER A 171 2.73 5.99 12.01
CA SER A 171 4.00 5.25 12.07
C SER A 171 4.14 4.38 13.33
N ALA A 172 3.62 4.80 14.48
CA ALA A 172 3.69 4.00 15.71
C ALA A 172 2.87 2.71 15.67
N ASN A 173 1.84 2.67 14.82
CA ASN A 173 0.95 1.53 14.67
C ASN A 173 1.26 0.69 13.43
N LEU A 174 2.27 1.04 12.65
CA LEU A 174 2.65 0.30 11.46
C LEU A 174 3.45 -0.96 11.86
N PRO A 175 2.90 -2.17 11.69
CA PRO A 175 3.59 -3.38 12.15
C PRO A 175 4.89 -3.60 11.36
N SER A 176 5.96 -3.97 12.05
CA SER A 176 7.14 -4.57 11.42
C SER A 176 6.95 -6.08 11.24
N HIS A 177 7.82 -6.70 10.45
CA HIS A 177 7.85 -8.15 10.36
C HIS A 177 8.12 -8.80 11.73
N THR A 178 7.22 -9.72 12.12
CA THR A 178 7.52 -10.77 13.10
C THR A 178 8.16 -11.96 12.38
N PRO A 179 8.84 -12.87 13.10
CA PRO A 179 9.41 -14.09 12.51
C PRO A 179 8.40 -14.87 11.65
N VAL A 180 7.17 -15.00 12.14
CA VAL A 180 6.09 -15.70 11.40
C VAL A 180 5.75 -15.00 10.09
N THR A 181 5.60 -13.66 10.12
CA THR A 181 5.28 -12.91 8.91
C THR A 181 6.45 -12.85 7.92
N GLU A 182 7.70 -12.89 8.40
CA GLU A 182 8.90 -12.94 7.56
C GLU A 182 9.01 -14.33 6.88
N ILE A 183 8.71 -15.42 7.60
CA ILE A 183 8.61 -16.77 7.01
C ILE A 183 7.50 -16.81 5.94
N ASN A 184 6.31 -16.29 6.23
CA ASN A 184 5.22 -16.26 5.26
C ASN A 184 5.59 -15.48 3.99
N SER A 185 6.27 -14.34 4.15
CA SER A 185 6.80 -13.56 3.02
C SER A 185 7.78 -14.39 2.18
N LEU A 186 8.76 -15.05 2.82
CA LEU A 186 9.71 -15.93 2.13
C LEU A 186 9.04 -17.10 1.40
N THR A 187 8.08 -17.79 2.04
CA THR A 187 7.35 -18.90 1.42
C THR A 187 6.58 -18.43 0.19
N ARG A 188 5.97 -17.25 0.24
CA ARG A 188 5.28 -16.66 -0.91
C ARG A 188 6.26 -16.33 -2.04
N THR A 189 7.37 -15.66 -1.75
CA THR A 189 8.39 -15.35 -2.76
C THR A 189 8.92 -16.62 -3.41
N ALA A 190 9.16 -17.68 -2.63
CA ALA A 190 9.55 -18.99 -3.18
C ALA A 190 8.49 -19.54 -4.15
N ALA A 191 7.20 -19.49 -3.79
CA ALA A 191 6.11 -19.93 -4.65
C ALA A 191 5.98 -19.07 -5.93
N TYR A 192 6.21 -17.76 -5.83
CA TYR A 192 6.25 -16.86 -6.98
C TYR A 192 7.40 -17.21 -7.94
N LEU A 193 8.62 -17.39 -7.41
CA LEU A 193 9.79 -17.78 -8.21
C LEU A 193 9.60 -19.17 -8.85
N ALA A 194 9.01 -20.12 -8.12
CA ALA A 194 8.67 -21.44 -8.66
C ALA A 194 7.67 -21.35 -9.82
N ARG A 195 6.65 -20.49 -9.73
CA ARG A 195 5.70 -20.23 -10.83
C ARG A 195 6.37 -19.61 -12.05
N ARG A 196 7.42 -18.79 -11.86
CA ARG A 196 8.19 -18.19 -12.96
C ARG A 196 9.16 -19.16 -13.63
N GLY A 197 9.65 -20.17 -12.91
CA GLY A 197 10.55 -21.18 -13.47
C GLY A 197 11.78 -20.54 -14.14
N CYS A 198 12.01 -20.85 -15.42
CA CYS A 198 13.14 -20.33 -16.20
C CYS A 198 13.08 -18.82 -16.48
N HIS A 199 11.95 -18.16 -16.19
CA HIS A 199 11.82 -16.72 -16.32
C HIS A 199 12.28 -15.96 -15.07
N ALA A 200 12.56 -16.63 -13.95
CA ALA A 200 13.16 -15.98 -12.78
C ALA A 200 14.59 -15.53 -13.12
N THR A 201 14.91 -14.28 -12.80
CA THR A 201 16.25 -13.73 -13.03
C THR A 201 17.22 -14.18 -11.95
N GLU A 202 18.52 -14.21 -12.27
CA GLU A 202 19.58 -14.53 -11.31
C GLU A 202 19.54 -13.58 -10.10
N ALA A 203 19.34 -12.27 -10.33
CA ALA A 203 19.21 -11.27 -9.27
C ALA A 203 18.01 -11.54 -8.33
N GLU A 204 16.89 -12.04 -8.84
CA GLU A 204 15.73 -12.42 -8.02
C GLU A 204 16.04 -13.64 -7.14
N LEU A 205 16.72 -14.63 -7.69
CA LEU A 205 17.14 -15.84 -6.96
C LEU A 205 18.17 -15.50 -5.87
N GLU A 206 19.17 -14.67 -6.20
CA GLU A 206 20.19 -14.21 -5.25
C GLU A 206 19.59 -13.40 -4.10
N ALA A 207 18.68 -12.47 -4.40
CA ALA A 207 18.01 -11.68 -3.37
C ALA A 207 17.15 -12.54 -2.43
N TYR A 208 16.44 -13.52 -2.99
CA TYR A 208 15.69 -14.50 -2.20
C TYR A 208 16.60 -15.32 -1.27
N GLU A 209 17.69 -15.89 -1.78
CA GLU A 209 18.61 -16.69 -0.97
C GLU A 209 19.33 -15.85 0.10
N ALA A 210 19.72 -14.61 -0.23
CA ALA A 210 20.29 -13.67 0.73
C ALA A 210 19.31 -13.39 1.89
N ARG A 211 18.05 -13.12 1.58
CA ARG A 211 16.99 -12.87 2.58
C ARG A 211 16.71 -14.12 3.42
N ARG A 212 16.61 -15.29 2.78
CA ARG A 212 16.42 -16.57 3.46
C ARG A 212 17.55 -16.87 4.44
N LYS A 213 18.81 -16.68 4.02
CA LYS A 213 19.99 -16.86 4.88
C LYS A 213 19.97 -15.89 6.08
N ALA A 214 19.65 -14.62 5.84
CA ALA A 214 19.52 -13.63 6.91
C ALA A 214 18.45 -14.05 7.95
N MET A 215 17.30 -14.55 7.49
CA MET A 215 16.22 -15.00 8.37
C MET A 215 16.63 -16.24 9.20
N LEU A 216 17.28 -17.23 8.59
CA LEU A 216 17.78 -18.41 9.31
C LEU A 216 18.81 -18.03 10.38
N ASN A 217 19.69 -17.08 10.09
CA ASN A 217 20.65 -16.55 11.07
C ASN A 217 19.94 -15.87 12.25
N LYS A 218 18.90 -15.06 12.00
CA LYS A 218 18.10 -14.43 13.06
C LYS A 218 17.45 -15.48 13.97
N LEU A 219 16.87 -16.54 13.39
CA LEU A 219 16.23 -17.61 14.16
C LEU A 219 17.23 -18.38 15.02
N GLY A 220 18.45 -18.62 14.52
CA GLY A 220 19.52 -19.29 15.27
C GLY A 220 20.07 -18.47 16.46
N GLN A 221 19.77 -17.16 16.52
CA GLN A 221 20.19 -16.26 17.60
C GLN A 221 19.10 -16.03 18.67
N LEU A 222 17.90 -16.59 18.49
CA LEU A 222 16.83 -16.47 19.49
C LEU A 222 17.17 -17.32 20.73
N PRO A 223 17.05 -16.78 21.95
CA PRO A 223 17.25 -17.55 23.16
C PRO A 223 16.24 -18.70 23.23
N THR A 224 16.73 -19.88 23.59
CA THR A 224 15.97 -21.15 23.68
C THR A 224 15.08 -21.20 24.89
#